data_AF-A0A0G4ML56-F1
#
_entry.id   AF-A0A0G4ML56-F1
#
_cell.length_a   1.000
_cell.length_b   1.000
_cell.length_c   1.000
_cell.angle_alpha   90.00
_cell.angle_beta   90.00
_cell.angle_gamma   90.00
#
_symmetry.space_group_name_H-M   'P 1'
#
loop_
_entity.id
_entity.type
_entity.pdbx_description
1 polymer ?
#
loop_
_entity_poly.entity_id
_entity_poly.type
_entity_poly.pdbx_seq_one_letter_code
_entity_poly.pdbx_strand_id
1 'polypeptide(L)'
;MNKGRQREFYQADIDFAGANYDPMLPDTEIIRITTEVFSALGWADTYTININHRKILDGMFQVCGVPDEKIRAISSAVDKLDK
;
A
#
# COMPACT_ATOMS: atom_id res chain seq x y z
N MET A 1 -16.44 26.56 -3.64
CA MET A 1 -15.24 25.72 -3.50
C MET A 1 -15.12 24.85 -4.74
N ASN A 2 -14.11 25.09 -5.58
CA ASN A 2 -13.94 24.32 -6.82
C ASN A 2 -13.37 22.93 -6.44
N LYS A 3 -13.96 21.82 -6.91
CA LYS A 3 -13.67 20.46 -6.42
C LYS A 3 -12.28 19.89 -6.82
N GLY A 4 -11.35 20.75 -7.24
CA GLY A 4 -10.03 20.36 -7.74
C GLY A 4 -10.09 19.55 -9.04
N ARG A 5 -8.94 18.98 -9.45
CA ARG A 5 -8.82 18.12 -10.63
C ARG A 5 -8.99 16.65 -10.24
N GLN A 6 -10.17 16.08 -10.50
CA GLN A 6 -10.46 14.68 -10.15
C GLN A 6 -10.28 13.68 -11.32
N ARG A 7 -10.11 14.17 -12.55
CA ARG A 7 -10.01 13.35 -13.77
C ARG A 7 -8.69 13.50 -14.53
N GLU A 8 -7.85 14.43 -14.12
CA GLU A 8 -6.54 14.67 -14.73
C GLU A 8 -5.61 15.23 -13.65
N PHE A 9 -4.71 14.41 -13.14
CA PHE A 9 -3.78 14.74 -12.07
C PHE A 9 -2.43 14.07 -12.33
N TYR A 10 -1.36 14.64 -11.77
CA TYR A 10 -0.02 14.06 -11.88
C TYR A 10 0.16 12.93 -10.87
N GLN A 11 0.90 11.91 -11.30
CA GLN A 11 1.39 10.83 -10.45
C GLN A 11 2.93 10.88 -10.48
N ALA A 12 3.54 10.60 -9.33
CA ALA A 12 4.98 10.57 -9.17
C ALA A 12 5.35 9.20 -8.61
N ASP A 13 5.67 8.28 -9.52
CA ASP A 13 5.82 6.85 -9.21
C ASP A 13 7.31 6.48 -9.16
N ILE A 14 7.64 5.47 -8.34
CA ILE A 14 8.97 4.88 -8.25
C ILE A 14 8.85 3.36 -8.21
N ASP A 15 9.63 2.69 -9.06
CA ASP A 15 9.64 1.23 -9.17
C ASP A 15 11.08 0.71 -9.11
N PHE A 16 11.27 -0.38 -8.38
CA PHE A 16 12.53 -1.13 -8.36
C PHE A 16 12.37 -2.42 -9.19
N ALA A 17 13.20 -2.58 -10.21
CA ALA A 17 13.23 -3.77 -11.05
C ALA A 17 14.61 -4.45 -11.00
N GLY A 18 14.61 -5.78 -11.05
CA GLY A 18 15.82 -6.61 -10.99
C GLY A 18 15.75 -7.68 -9.89
N ALA A 19 16.53 -8.75 -10.06
CA ALA A 19 16.50 -9.91 -9.17
C ALA A 19 17.70 -9.97 -8.20
N ASN A 20 18.62 -9.01 -8.28
CA ASN A 20 19.90 -9.04 -7.56
C ASN A 20 19.84 -8.24 -6.25
N TYR A 21 18.69 -8.18 -5.60
CA TYR A 21 18.51 -7.50 -4.33
C TYR A 21 18.31 -8.52 -3.23
N ASP A 22 18.81 -8.20 -2.03
CA ASP A 22 18.45 -8.97 -0.85
C ASP A 22 16.94 -8.82 -0.58
N PRO A 23 16.29 -9.87 -0.05
CA PRO A 23 14.86 -9.82 0.26
C PRO A 23 14.50 -8.60 1.11
N MET A 24 13.35 -7.98 0.80
CA MET A 24 12.78 -6.82 1.50
C MET A 24 13.57 -5.50 1.39
N LEU A 25 14.76 -5.50 0.78
CA LEU A 25 15.55 -4.27 0.64
C LEU A 25 14.85 -3.23 -0.24
N PRO A 26 14.34 -3.57 -1.45
CA PRO A 26 13.62 -2.61 -2.27
C PRO A 26 12.31 -2.15 -1.62
N ASP A 27 11.57 -3.07 -0.99
CA ASP A 27 10.32 -2.79 -0.29
C ASP A 27 10.52 -1.78 0.85
N THR A 28 11.61 -1.92 1.61
CA THR A 28 11.95 -0.99 2.70
C THR A 28 12.40 0.37 2.17
N GLU A 29 13.11 0.39 1.04
CA GLU A 29 13.56 1.64 0.41
C GLU A 29 12.39 2.50 -0.07
N ILE A 30 11.28 1.89 -0.54
CA ILE A 30 10.04 2.60 -0.87
C ILE A 30 9.52 3.38 0.36
N ILE A 31 9.52 2.74 1.53
CA ILE A 31 9.06 3.37 2.78
C ILE A 31 10.00 4.53 3.13
N ARG A 32 11.31 4.31 3.08
CA ARG A 32 12.31 5.33 3.36
C ARG A 32 12.15 6.56 2.46
N ILE A 33 12.13 6.37 1.14
CA ILE A 33 11.98 7.45 0.17
C ILE A 33 10.66 8.21 0.42
N THR A 34 9.56 7.50 0.68
CA THR A 34 8.27 8.13 1.04
C THR A 34 8.41 9.02 2.27
N THR A 35 9.07 8.54 3.33
CA THR A 35 9.27 9.32 4.57
C THR A 35 10.16 10.54 4.35
N GLU A 36 11.22 10.43 3.56
CA GLU A 36 12.12 11.54 3.22
C GLU A 36 11.40 12.61 2.40
N VAL A 37 10.58 12.22 1.42
CA VAL A 37 9.77 13.14 0.63
C VAL A 37 8.75 13.87 1.50
N PHE A 38 8.01 13.16 2.36
CA PHE A 38 7.02 13.80 3.24
C PHE A 38 7.69 14.72 4.27
N SER A 39 8.86 14.34 4.80
CA SER A 39 9.65 15.22 5.66
C SER A 39 10.09 16.49 4.92
N ALA A 40 10.57 16.38 3.68
CA ALA A 40 10.99 17.51 2.86
C ALA A 40 9.82 18.47 2.51
N LEU A 41 8.60 17.93 2.42
CA LEU A 41 7.37 18.71 2.25
C LEU A 41 6.86 19.35 3.56
N GLY A 42 7.51 19.09 4.69
CA GLY A 42 7.12 19.62 6.00
C GLY A 42 5.96 18.86 6.67
N TRP A 43 5.71 17.61 6.27
CA TRP A 43 4.67 16.73 6.82
C TRP A 43 5.22 15.74 7.85
N ALA A 44 6.41 15.99 8.39
CA ALA A 44 6.94 15.17 9.47
C ALA A 44 5.93 15.07 10.62
N ASP A 45 5.76 13.87 11.18
CA ASP A 45 4.84 13.55 12.29
C ASP A 45 3.34 13.78 12.02
N THR A 46 2.93 14.06 10.78
CA THR A 46 1.50 14.26 10.41
C THR A 46 0.90 13.10 9.62
N TYR A 47 1.62 11.99 9.46
CA TYR A 47 1.17 10.83 8.69
C TYR A 47 1.51 9.51 9.39
N THR A 48 0.86 8.44 8.95
CA THR A 48 1.18 7.07 9.32
C THR A 48 1.19 6.23 8.05
N ILE A 49 2.26 5.45 7.85
CA ILE A 49 2.35 4.51 6.73
C ILE A 49 1.86 3.16 7.23
N ASN A 50 0.68 2.74 6.76
CA ASN A 50 0.14 1.42 7.06
C ASN A 50 0.79 0.37 6.15
N ILE A 51 1.36 -0.67 6.73
CA ILE A 51 2.05 -1.74 6.01
C ILE A 51 1.25 -3.03 6.15
N ASN A 52 1.13 -3.76 5.06
CA ASN A 52 0.54 -5.10 5.04
C ASN A 52 1.28 -5.97 4.01
N HIS A 53 1.11 -7.29 4.10
CA HIS A 53 1.61 -8.25 3.14
C HIS A 53 0.50 -9.18 2.68
N ARG A 54 0.28 -9.28 1.36
CA ARG A 54 -0.85 -10.02 0.79
C ARG A 54 -0.93 -11.48 1.26
N LYS A 55 0.20 -12.17 1.36
CA LYS A 55 0.26 -13.55 1.89
C LYS A 55 -0.21 -13.69 3.34
N ILE A 56 -0.05 -12.66 4.19
CA ILE A 56 -0.57 -12.70 5.57
C ILE A 56 -2.09 -12.63 5.53
N LEU A 57 -2.63 -11.70 4.75
CA LEU A 57 -4.08 -11.53 4.59
C LEU A 57 -4.74 -12.79 3.99
N ASP A 58 -4.13 -13.36 2.95
CA ASP A 58 -4.62 -14.59 2.32
C ASP A 58 -4.54 -15.78 3.30
N GLY A 59 -3.46 -15.91 4.06
CA GLY A 59 -3.33 -16.93 5.10
C GLY A 59 -4.39 -16.79 6.20
N MET A 60 -4.72 -15.57 6.61
CA MET A 60 -5.81 -15.32 7.57
C MET A 60 -7.16 -15.79 7.02
N PHE A 61 -7.47 -15.51 5.74
CA PHE A 61 -8.70 -15.98 5.12
C PHE A 61 -8.77 -17.50 5.04
N GLN A 62 -7.66 -18.17 4.71
CA GLN A 62 -7.58 -19.63 4.71
C GLN A 62 -7.87 -20.22 6.10
N VAL A 63 -7.27 -19.67 7.16
CA VAL A 63 -7.52 -20.10 8.54
C VAL A 63 -8.99 -19.89 8.94
N CYS A 64 -9.63 -18.82 8.46
CA CYS A 64 -11.05 -18.56 8.67
C CYS A 64 -11.99 -19.44 7.81
N GLY A 65 -11.46 -20.34 6.97
CA GLY A 65 -12.27 -21.23 6.12
C GLY A 65 -12.92 -20.54 4.92
N VAL A 66 -12.36 -19.42 4.46
CA VAL A 66 -12.83 -18.73 3.25
C VAL A 66 -12.53 -19.60 2.02
N PRO A 67 -13.54 -19.93 1.18
CA PRO A 67 -13.30 -20.62 -0.08
C PRO A 67 -12.45 -19.77 -1.04
N ASP A 68 -11.55 -20.40 -1.80
CA ASP A 68 -10.60 -19.72 -2.68
C ASP A 68 -11.29 -18.79 -3.69
N GLU A 69 -12.45 -19.22 -4.23
CA GLU A 69 -13.25 -18.42 -5.17
C GLU A 69 -13.82 -17.14 -4.54
N LYS A 70 -13.88 -17.04 -3.22
CA LYS A 70 -14.37 -15.87 -2.47
C LYS A 70 -13.28 -14.95 -1.96
N ILE A 71 -12.00 -15.34 -2.02
CA ILE A 71 -10.87 -14.54 -1.47
C ILE A 71 -10.89 -13.10 -1.99
N ARG A 72 -11.11 -12.89 -3.30
CA ARG A 72 -11.14 -11.55 -3.89
C ARG A 72 -12.33 -10.72 -3.41
N ALA A 73 -13.53 -11.31 -3.36
CA ALA A 73 -14.73 -10.62 -2.92
C ALA A 73 -14.62 -10.19 -1.45
N ILE A 74 -14.09 -11.07 -0.59
CA ILE A 74 -13.85 -10.76 0.82
C ILE A 74 -12.75 -9.72 0.98
N SER A 75 -11.66 -9.80 0.20
CA SER A 75 -10.62 -8.75 0.20
C SER A 75 -11.21 -7.38 -0.11
N SER A 76 -12.12 -7.28 -1.09
CA SER A 76 -12.80 -6.03 -1.43
C SER A 76 -13.78 -5.57 -0.35
N ALA A 77 -14.36 -6.49 0.43
CA ALA A 77 -15.18 -6.13 1.58
C ALA A 77 -14.31 -5.59 2.73
N VAL A 78 -13.15 -6.20 2.98
CA VAL A 78 -12.18 -5.74 3.99
C VAL A 78 -11.62 -4.35 3.65
N ASP A 79 -11.31 -4.08 2.38
CA ASP A 79 -10.87 -2.76 1.86
C ASP A 79 -11.89 -1.62 2.07
N LYS A 80 -13.13 -1.94 2.42
CA LYS A 80 -14.19 -0.96 2.66
C LYS A 80 -14.47 -0.71 4.13
N LEU A 81 -13.78 -1.38 5.05
CA LEU A 81 -14.04 -1.28 6.48
C LEU A 81 -13.59 0.06 7.08
N ASP A 82 -12.69 0.78 6.41
CA ASP A 82 -12.14 2.07 6.84
C ASP A 82 -12.86 3.28 6.25
N LYS A 83 -13.89 3.05 5.42
CA LYS A 83 -14.79 4.08 4.88
C LYS A 83 -16.11 4.10 5.63
#